data_AF-A0A2E7HH79-F1
#
_entry.id   AF-A0A2E7HH79-F1
#
_cell.length_a   1.000
_cell.length_b   1.000
_cell.length_c   1.000
_cell.angle_alpha   90.00
_cell.angle_beta   90.00
_cell.angle_gamma   90.00
#
_symmetry.space_group_name_H-M   'P 1'
#
loop_
_entity.id
_entity.type
_entity.pdbx_description
1 polymer ?
#
loop_
_entity_poly.entity_id
_entity_poly.type
_entity_poly.pdbx_seq_one_letter_code
_entity_poly.pdbx_strand_id
1 'polypeptide(L)' 'MHCVEEGASGERLAYVTWMESLVRDLGQREVLYDLAIAAEHVHKLDTQREAFMMLEKARFNLLRMWAET' A
#
# COMPACT_ATOMS: atom_id res chain seq x y z
N MET A 1 -9.07 -12.34 13.91
CA MET A 1 -9.53 -11.85 15.22
C MET A 1 -8.39 -11.07 15.84
N HIS A 2 -8.61 -9.84 16.27
CA HIS A 2 -7.59 -9.02 16.94
C HIS A 2 -8.23 -8.41 18.19
N CYS A 3 -7.55 -8.54 19.33
CA CYS A 3 -7.98 -7.97 20.61
C CYS A 3 -6.82 -7.20 21.24
N VAL A 4 -7.17 -6.15 22.01
CA VAL A 4 -6.22 -5.41 22.82
C VAL A 4 -6.15 -6.09 24.19
N GLU A 5 -4.95 -6.48 24.61
CA GLU A 5 -4.68 -7.07 25.93
C GLU A 5 -4.96 -6.07 27.06
N GLU A 6 -5.29 -6.58 28.24
CA GLU A 6 -5.50 -5.74 29.43
C GLU A 6 -4.21 -5.00 29.80
N GLY A 7 -4.32 -3.69 30.04
CA GLY A 7 -3.21 -2.87 30.48
C GLY A 7 -2.98 -2.98 31.99
N ALA A 8 -1.71 -3.12 32.40
CA ALA A 8 -1.33 -2.81 33.79
C ALA A 8 -1.46 -1.30 34.02
N SER A 9 -2.04 -0.92 35.16
CA SER A 9 -2.32 0.44 35.67
C SER A 9 -1.95 1.62 34.77
N GLY A 10 -2.95 2.42 34.37
CA GLY A 10 -2.81 3.60 33.51
C GLY A 10 -3.95 3.65 32.48
N GLU A 11 -3.98 4.68 31.62
CA GLU A 11 -4.95 4.80 30.54
C GLU A 11 -4.28 4.78 29.15
N ARG A 12 -4.97 4.16 28.18
CA ARG A 12 -4.57 4.17 26.76
C ARG A 12 -5.68 4.80 25.93
N LEU A 13 -5.49 6.06 25.54
CA LEU A 13 -6.40 6.77 24.66
C LEU A 13 -6.02 6.51 23.21
N ALA A 14 -6.98 6.12 22.38
CA ALA A 14 -6.78 5.88 20.95
C ALA A 14 -7.99 6.34 20.14
N TYR A 15 -7.73 6.86 18.94
CA TYR A 15 -8.75 7.04 17.91
C TYR A 15 -8.62 5.89 16.93
N VAL A 16 -9.67 5.07 16.83
CA VAL A 16 -9.71 3.92 15.92
C VAL A 16 -10.73 4.21 14.83
N THR A 17 -10.32 4.01 13.58
CA THR A 17 -11.18 4.18 12.41
C THR A 17 -10.87 3.10 11.38
N TRP A 18 -11.69 3.05 10.35
CA TRP A 18 -11.60 2.12 9.24
C TRP A 18 -11.58 2.91 7.93
N MET A 19 -10.87 2.41 6.93
CA MET A 19 -10.93 2.89 5.56
C MET A 19 -11.15 1.72 4.63
N GLU A 20 -11.97 1.95 3.61
CA GLU A 20 -12.16 0.97 2.54
C GLU A 20 -11.09 1.17 1.48
N SER A 21 -10.50 0.06 1.04
CA SER A 21 -9.56 0.08 -0.08
C SER A 21 -10.33 -0.06 -1.38
N LEU A 22 -9.88 0.67 -2.42
CA LEU A 22 -10.35 0.47 -3.79
C LEU A 22 -10.07 -0.94 -4.32
N VAL A 23 -9.11 -1.67 -3.74
CA VAL A 23 -8.76 -3.04 -4.14
C VAL A 23 -9.07 -3.99 -2.99
N ARG A 24 -10.03 -4.90 -3.19
CA ARG A 24 -10.55 -5.78 -2.14
C ARG A 24 -9.60 -6.90 -1.75
N ASP A 25 -8.91 -7.50 -2.71
CA ASP A 25 -8.00 -8.61 -2.45
C ASP A 25 -6.71 -8.14 -1.76
N LEU A 26 -6.31 -8.83 -0.68
CA LEU A 26 -5.14 -8.46 0.11
C LEU A 26 -3.82 -8.64 -0.67
N GLY A 27 -3.68 -9.74 -1.41
CA GLY A 27 -2.46 -10.02 -2.17
C GLY A 27 -2.28 -9.03 -3.32
N GLN A 28 -3.37 -8.63 -3.98
CA GLN A 28 -3.33 -7.58 -5.00
C GLN A 28 -2.90 -6.23 -4.43
N ARG A 29 -3.36 -5.87 -3.21
CA ARG A 29 -2.90 -4.65 -2.53
C ARG A 29 -1.41 -4.71 -2.20
N GLU A 30 -0.92 -5.85 -1.73
CA GLU A 30 0.49 -6.06 -1.43
C GLU A 30 1.35 -5.91 -2.69
N VAL A 31 0.94 -6.50 -3.81
CA VAL A 31 1.64 -6.33 -5.10
C VAL A 31 1.69 -4.87 -5.54
N LEU A 32 0.59 -4.12 -5.40
CA LEU A 32 0.57 -2.68 -5.73
C LEU A 32 1.49 -1.87 -4.81
N TYR A 33 1.58 -2.24 -3.53
CA TYR A 33 2.48 -1.62 -2.56
C TYR A 33 3.95 -1.89 -2.90
N ASP A 34 4.31 -3.15 -3.17
CA ASP A 34 5.68 -3.53 -3.53
C ASP A 34 6.15 -2.83 -4.81
N LEU A 35 5.27 -2.73 -5.81
CA LEU A 35 5.58 -1.99 -7.04
C LEU A 35 5.80 -0.50 -6.79
N ALA A 36 5.08 0.11 -5.84
CA ALA A 36 5.30 1.51 -5.46
C ALA A 36 6.66 1.70 -4.79
N ILE A 37 7.02 0.82 -3.85
CA ILE A 37 8.33 0.84 -3.18
C ILE A 37 9.46 0.63 -4.19
N ALA A 38 9.32 -0.35 -5.09
CA ALA A 38 10.29 -0.61 -6.14
C ALA A 38 10.45 0.59 -7.09
N ALA A 39 9.35 1.22 -7.49
CA ALA A 39 9.38 2.44 -8.30
C ALA A 39 10.13 3.57 -7.57
N GLU A 40 9.88 3.78 -6.27
CA GLU A 40 10.58 4.81 -5.50
C GLU A 40 12.10 4.55 -5.40
N HIS A 41 12.51 3.29 -5.20
CA HIS A 41 13.92 2.92 -5.20
C HIS A 41 14.58 3.16 -6.55
N VAL A 42 13.93 2.73 -7.64
CA VAL A 42 14.43 2.98 -9.00
C VAL A 42 14.48 4.48 -9.28
N HIS A 43 13.48 5.24 -8.84
CA HIS A 43 13.45 6.69 -9.06
C HIS A 43 14.69 7.38 -8.45
N LYS A 44 15.16 6.93 -7.29
CA LYS A 44 16.36 7.47 -6.62
C LYS A 44 17.67 7.14 -7.36
N LEU A 45 17.69 6.08 -8.17
CA LEU A 45 18.88 5.58 -8.86
C LEU A 45 18.90 5.89 -10.36
N ASP A 46 17.73 6.06 -10.97
CA ASP A 46 17.54 6.19 -12.41
C ASP A 46 17.46 7.66 -12.83
N THR A 47 18.56 8.16 -13.40
CA THR A 47 18.65 9.51 -13.97
C THR A 47 17.80 9.71 -15.23
N GLN A 48 17.52 8.65 -15.99
CA GLN A 48 16.73 8.71 -17.24
C GLN A 48 15.24 8.42 -17.00
N ARG A 49 14.90 7.88 -15.83
CA ARG A 49 13.54 7.58 -15.34
C ARG A 49 12.76 6.57 -16.19
N GLU A 50 13.37 5.90 -17.15
CA GLU A 50 12.68 4.95 -18.03
C GLU A 50 12.13 3.75 -17.25
N ALA A 51 12.97 3.16 -16.39
CA ALA A 51 12.57 2.01 -15.58
C ALA A 51 11.52 2.40 -14.54
N PHE A 52 11.67 3.60 -13.95
CA PHE A 52 10.66 4.17 -13.06
C PHE A 52 9.30 4.31 -13.76
N MET A 53 9.26 4.92 -14.95
CA MET A 53 8.02 5.10 -15.71
C MET A 53 7.36 3.77 -16.09
N MET A 54 8.16 2.75 -16.42
CA MET A 54 7.64 1.42 -16.74
C MET A 54 6.98 0.76 -15.53
N LEU A 55 7.59 0.85 -14.35
CA LEU A 55 7.04 0.34 -13.10
C LEU A 55 5.75 1.07 -12.70
N GLU A 56 5.74 2.40 -12.75
CA GLU A 56 4.55 3.19 -12.46
C GLU A 56 3.41 2.88 -13.44
N LYS A 57 3.72 2.76 -14.74
CA LYS A 57 2.73 2.35 -15.73
C LYS A 57 2.13 0.98 -15.40
N ALA A 58 2.95 -0.01 -15.05
CA ALA A 58 2.47 -1.33 -14.66
C ALA A 58 1.58 -1.26 -13.42
N ARG A 59 2.01 -0.51 -12.39
CA ARG A 59 1.26 -0.31 -11.15
C ARG A 59 -0.11 0.33 -11.39
N PHE A 60 -0.18 1.39 -12.20
CA PHE A 60 -1.45 2.04 -12.55
C PHE A 60 -2.36 1.17 -13.42
N ASN A 61 -1.80 0.36 -14.31
CA ASN A 61 -2.58 -0.60 -15.08
C ASN A 61 -3.23 -1.64 -14.16
N LEU A 62 -2.46 -2.23 -13.25
CA LEU A 62 -2.97 -3.20 -12.28
C LEU A 62 -4.01 -2.58 -11.36
N LEU A 63 -3.77 -1.35 -10.87
CA LEU A 63 -4.76 -0.64 -10.07
C LEU A 63 -6.08 -0.49 -10.82
N ARG A 64 -6.07 -0.09 -12.10
CA ARG A 64 -7.31 0.01 -12.90
C ARG A 64 -7.98 -1.34 -13.14
N MET A 65 -7.22 -2.43 -13.20
CA MET A 65 -7.76 -3.78 -13.40
C MET A 65 -8.38 -4.35 -12.14
N TRP A 66 -7.86 -3.97 -10.96
CA TRP A 66 -8.25 -4.53 -9.66
C TRP A 66 -9.12 -3.62 -8.82
N ALA A 67 -9.24 -2.34 -9.20
CA ALA A 67 -10.11 -1.41 -8.51
C ALA A 67 -11.59 -1.82 -8.68
N GLU A 68 -12.30 -1.84 -7.56
CA GLU A 68 -13.75 -1.95 -7.51
C GLU A 68 -14.33 -0.53 -7.48
N THR A 69 -14.62 0.01 -8.66
CA THR A 69 -15.27 1.33 -8.86
C THR A 69 -16.71 1.20 -9.31
#